data_AF-A0A2M7KQH2-F1
#
_entry.id   AF-A0A2M7KQH2-F1
#
_cell.length_a   1.000
_cell.length_b   1.000
_cell.length_c   1.000
_cell.angle_alpha   90.00
_cell.angle_beta   90.00
_cell.angle_gamma   90.00
#
_symmetry.space_group_name_H-M   'P 1'
#
loop_
_entity.id
_entity.type
_entity.pdbx_description
1 polymer ?
#
loop_
_entity_poly.entity_id
_entity_poly.type
_entity_poly.pdbx_seq_one_letter_code
_entity_poly.pdbx_strand_id
1 'polypeptide(L)'
;MACRVCEESAGALLDVTEATARLDSGMDDEFALASGILRVNWRALQKPFDFDRVEIVSADDHDIKGLCLQVGNDLDKRRPRRCRRLPCRVDLRCNFPEATLNMLRATFGKVSVQERARESGLLGEGLLTPPLPGPTGLLESRGFAAL
;
A
#
# COMPACT_ATOMS: atom_id res chain seq x y z
N MET A 1 4.33 5.74 -13.11
CA MET A 1 4.30 6.72 -12.00
C MET A 1 5.73 7.09 -11.65
N ALA A 2 6.04 8.37 -11.35
CA ALA A 2 7.37 8.78 -10.89
C ALA A 2 7.31 9.10 -9.39
N CYS A 3 8.33 8.72 -8.62
CA CYS A 3 8.46 9.16 -7.23
C CYS A 3 8.61 10.68 -7.20
N ARG A 4 7.78 11.35 -6.40
CA ARG A 4 7.78 12.82 -6.29
C ARG A 4 9.01 13.40 -5.59
N VAL A 5 9.81 12.54 -4.95
CA VAL A 5 10.97 12.92 -4.13
C VAL A 5 12.28 12.76 -4.91
N CYS A 6 12.40 11.70 -5.72
CA CYS A 6 13.63 11.45 -6.47
C CYS A 6 13.48 11.57 -7.98
N GLU A 7 12.26 11.67 -8.54
CA GLU A 7 11.96 11.70 -9.99
C GLU A 7 12.51 10.53 -10.82
N GLU A 8 13.36 9.66 -10.26
CA GLU A 8 14.12 8.62 -10.96
C GLU A 8 13.43 7.26 -11.05
N SER A 9 12.25 7.07 -10.46
CA SER A 9 11.62 5.74 -10.37
C SER A 9 10.95 5.25 -11.66
N ALA A 10 11.25 5.85 -12.81
CA ALA A 10 10.60 5.54 -14.08
C ALA A 10 10.91 4.12 -14.59
N GLY A 11 12.09 3.55 -14.28
CA GLY A 11 12.52 2.27 -14.84
C GLY A 11 11.90 1.02 -14.18
N ALA A 12 11.71 1.05 -12.85
CA ALA A 12 11.20 -0.11 -12.09
C ALA A 12 9.67 -0.18 -11.99
N LEU A 13 8.96 0.88 -12.43
CA LEU A 13 7.50 1.01 -12.37
C LEU A 13 6.84 1.02 -13.75
N LEU A 14 7.56 0.61 -14.81
CA LEU A 14 7.05 0.64 -16.20
C LEU A 14 5.76 -0.17 -16.37
N ASP A 15 5.62 -1.25 -15.61
CA ASP A 15 4.43 -2.12 -15.70
C ASP A 15 3.38 -1.80 -14.63
N VAL A 16 3.59 -0.81 -13.76
CA VAL A 16 2.64 -0.47 -12.69
C VAL A 16 1.66 0.60 -13.18
N THR A 17 0.43 0.17 -13.43
CA THR A 17 -0.68 1.04 -13.83
C THR A 17 -1.44 1.61 -12.63
N GLU A 18 -1.52 0.87 -11.52
CA GLU A 18 -2.31 1.24 -10.33
C GLU A 18 -1.60 0.81 -9.04
N ALA A 19 -1.58 1.68 -8.03
CA ALA A 19 -1.09 1.33 -6.68
C ALA A 19 -2.27 1.18 -5.71
N THR A 20 -2.38 0.04 -5.05
CA THR A 20 -3.47 -0.28 -4.12
C THR A 20 -2.93 -0.53 -2.73
N ALA A 21 -3.41 0.23 -1.75
CA ALA A 21 -3.18 -0.06 -0.34
C ALA A 21 -4.08 -1.24 0.08
N ARG A 22 -3.48 -2.35 0.46
CA ARG A 22 -4.18 -3.57 0.85
C ARG A 22 -4.01 -3.83 2.34
N LEU A 23 -5.11 -4.12 3.02
CA LEU A 23 -5.12 -4.58 4.41
C LEU A 23 -5.55 -6.05 4.40
N ASP A 24 -4.57 -6.93 4.51
CA ASP A 24 -4.73 -8.37 4.43
C ASP A 24 -3.80 -9.05 5.42
N SER A 25 -4.37 -9.55 6.52
CA SER A 25 -3.64 -10.23 7.59
C SER A 25 -3.02 -11.56 7.13
N GLY A 26 -3.47 -12.12 6.00
CA GLY A 26 -2.90 -13.31 5.39
C GLY A 26 -1.82 -13.03 4.35
N MET A 27 -1.45 -11.76 4.11
CA MET A 27 -0.37 -11.39 3.20
C MET A 27 0.90 -11.12 4.03
N ASP A 28 1.91 -11.98 3.88
CA ASP A 28 3.17 -11.83 4.63
C ASP A 28 4.11 -10.79 4.00
N ASP A 29 4.09 -10.67 2.67
CA ASP A 29 4.93 -9.73 1.94
C ASP A 29 4.47 -8.27 2.09
N GLU A 30 5.42 -7.35 2.05
CA GLU A 30 5.15 -5.91 2.07
C GLU A 30 4.48 -5.44 0.76
N PHE A 31 4.76 -6.11 -0.34
CA PHE A 31 4.25 -5.77 -1.66
C PHE A 31 4.03 -7.02 -2.52
N ALA A 32 3.00 -6.97 -3.37
CA ALA A 32 2.74 -7.94 -4.41
C ALA A 32 2.39 -7.22 -5.71
N LEU A 33 3.04 -7.59 -6.81
CA LEU A 33 2.76 -7.07 -8.14
C LEU A 33 2.07 -8.14 -8.96
N ALA A 34 0.86 -7.86 -9.46
CA ALA A 34 0.16 -8.75 -10.37
C ALA A 34 -0.68 -7.96 -11.36
N SER A 35 -0.61 -8.33 -12.65
CA SER A 35 -1.37 -7.68 -13.74
C SER A 35 -1.23 -6.15 -13.76
N GLY A 36 -0.02 -5.65 -13.47
CA GLY A 36 0.27 -4.21 -13.42
C GLY A 36 -0.31 -3.45 -12.22
N ILE A 37 -0.89 -4.16 -11.24
CA ILE A 37 -1.38 -3.57 -10.00
C ILE A 37 -0.37 -3.87 -8.89
N LEU A 38 0.22 -2.81 -8.34
CA LEU A 38 1.08 -2.89 -7.16
C LEU A 38 0.19 -2.86 -5.92
N ARG A 39 0.07 -4.01 -5.24
CA ARG A 39 -0.63 -4.11 -3.96
C ARG A 39 0.39 -3.99 -2.84
N VAL A 40 0.24 -2.96 -2.03
CA VAL A 40 1.11 -2.70 -0.89
C VAL A 40 0.37 -3.09 0.38
N ASN A 41 0.92 -4.05 1.13
CA ASN A 41 0.37 -4.41 2.42
C ASN A 41 0.64 -3.30 3.43
N TRP A 42 -0.39 -2.51 3.73
CA TRP A 42 -0.25 -1.39 4.65
C TRP A 42 0.21 -1.84 6.05
N ARG A 43 -0.24 -3.01 6.50
CA ARG A 43 0.10 -3.55 7.82
C ARG A 43 1.58 -3.90 7.95
N ALA A 44 2.19 -4.41 6.88
CA ALA A 44 3.61 -4.72 6.85
C ALA A 44 4.46 -3.45 6.69
N LEU A 45 4.04 -2.52 5.84
CA LEU A 45 4.81 -1.30 5.55
C LEU A 45 4.78 -0.27 6.70
N GLN A 46 3.61 -0.03 7.31
CA GLN A 46 3.35 0.98 8.36
C GLN A 46 3.95 2.38 8.12
N LYS A 47 4.11 2.77 6.84
CA LYS A 47 4.64 4.07 6.43
C LYS A 47 3.65 4.77 5.50
N PRO A 48 3.65 6.12 5.42
CA PRO A 48 2.84 6.84 4.46
C PRO A 48 3.35 6.61 3.03
N PHE A 49 2.44 6.28 2.12
CA PHE A 49 2.71 6.16 0.69
C PHE A 49 1.51 6.63 -0.13
N ASP A 50 1.72 6.86 -1.42
CA ASP A 50 0.66 7.24 -2.34
C ASP A 50 0.02 5.99 -2.96
N PHE A 51 -1.31 5.95 -2.97
CA PHE A 51 -2.11 4.89 -3.56
C PHE A 51 -3.37 5.47 -4.23
N ASP A 52 -3.93 4.72 -5.16
CA ASP A 52 -5.11 5.08 -5.94
C ASP A 52 -6.39 4.40 -5.43
N ARG A 53 -6.23 3.36 -4.61
CA ARG A 53 -7.34 2.56 -4.06
C ARG A 53 -6.96 1.95 -2.72
N VAL A 54 -7.97 1.68 -1.90
CA VAL A 54 -7.85 0.86 -0.69
C VAL A 54 -8.65 -0.44 -0.86
N GLU A 55 -8.05 -1.57 -0.51
CA GLU A 55 -8.68 -2.89 -0.44
C GLU A 55 -8.52 -3.46 0.98
N ILE A 56 -9.62 -3.76 1.64
CA ILE A 56 -9.64 -4.39 2.97
C ILE A 56 -10.15 -5.81 2.80
N VAL A 57 -9.25 -6.78 2.90
CA VAL A 57 -9.52 -8.20 2.61
C VAL A 57 -9.60 -9.01 3.90
N SER A 58 -8.68 -8.78 4.81
CA SER A 58 -8.69 -9.38 6.14
C SER A 58 -7.99 -8.42 7.09
N ALA A 59 -8.76 -7.73 7.92
CA ALA A 59 -8.26 -6.76 8.86
C ALA A 59 -9.16 -6.73 10.09
N ASP A 60 -8.59 -6.39 11.24
CA ASP A 60 -9.36 -6.12 12.44
C ASP A 60 -9.64 -4.61 12.59
N ASP A 61 -10.47 -4.25 13.57
CA ASP A 61 -10.78 -2.84 13.85
C ASP A 61 -9.55 -2.01 14.22
N HIS A 62 -8.50 -2.64 14.75
CA HIS A 62 -7.26 -1.96 15.14
C HIS A 62 -6.48 -1.53 13.90
N ASP A 63 -6.33 -2.43 12.92
CA ASP A 63 -5.70 -2.14 11.62
C ASP A 63 -6.43 -1.00 10.90
N ILE A 64 -7.78 -1.02 10.88
CA ILE A 64 -8.57 0.05 10.25
C ILE A 64 -8.36 1.40 10.94
N LYS A 65 -8.38 1.42 12.28
CA LYS A 65 -8.13 2.64 13.05
C LYS A 65 -6.73 3.18 12.78
N GLY A 66 -5.72 2.31 12.77
CA GLY A 66 -4.34 2.68 12.47
C GLY A 66 -4.21 3.36 11.10
N LEU A 67 -4.82 2.77 10.07
CA LEU A 67 -4.85 3.36 8.73
C LEU A 67 -5.54 4.73 8.73
N CYS A 68 -6.72 4.83 9.35
CA CYS A 68 -7.48 6.08 9.37
C CYS A 68 -6.75 7.19 10.15
N LEU A 69 -6.11 6.86 11.27
CA LEU A 69 -5.27 7.81 12.01
C LEU A 69 -4.08 8.27 11.18
N GLN A 70 -3.37 7.34 10.52
CA GLN A 70 -2.21 7.68 9.70
C GLN A 70 -2.60 8.62 8.54
N VAL A 71 -3.70 8.33 7.85
CA VAL A 71 -4.20 9.20 6.76
C VAL A 71 -4.71 10.54 7.30
N GLY A 72 -5.35 10.55 8.47
CA GLY A 72 -5.86 11.77 9.10
C GLY A 72 -4.75 12.68 9.63
N ASN A 73 -3.65 12.11 10.12
CA ASN A 73 -2.50 12.81 10.66
C ASN A 73 -1.39 13.06 9.61
N ASP A 74 -1.66 12.79 8.34
CA ASP A 74 -0.66 13.01 7.29
C ASP A 74 -0.30 14.50 7.20
N LEU A 75 1.00 14.80 7.28
CA LEU A 75 1.53 16.15 7.24
C LEU A 75 1.38 16.79 5.85
N ASP A 76 1.23 16.00 4.79
CA ASP A 76 0.94 16.50 3.45
C ASP A 76 -0.53 16.92 3.35
N LYS A 77 -0.78 18.22 3.42
CA LYS A 77 -2.12 18.83 3.30
C LYS A 77 -2.89 18.44 2.03
N ARG A 78 -2.22 17.94 0.99
CA ARG A 78 -2.85 17.52 -0.28
C ARG A 78 -3.36 16.07 -0.20
N ARG A 79 -2.69 15.19 0.55
CA ARG A 79 -3.00 13.75 0.56
C ARG A 79 -4.37 13.42 1.19
N PRO A 80 -4.78 13.99 2.34
CA PRO A 80 -6.10 13.74 2.92
C PRO A 80 -7.26 14.13 1.99
N ARG A 81 -7.11 15.22 1.22
CA ARG A 81 -8.12 15.65 0.24
C ARG A 81 -8.26 14.66 -0.92
N ARG A 82 -7.15 14.06 -1.36
CA ARG A 82 -7.15 13.00 -2.37
C ARG A 82 -7.78 11.73 -1.81
N CYS A 83 -7.41 11.32 -0.60
CA CYS A 83 -7.92 10.10 0.06
C CYS A 83 -9.44 10.05 0.11
N ARG A 84 -10.12 11.18 0.41
CA ARG A 84 -11.59 11.29 0.43
C ARG A 84 -12.29 11.01 -0.92
N ARG A 85 -11.53 10.90 -2.01
CA ARG A 85 -12.04 10.58 -3.34
C ARG A 85 -11.64 9.18 -3.80
N LEU A 86 -10.78 8.49 -3.05
CA LEU A 86 -10.28 7.18 -3.44
C LEU A 86 -11.35 6.12 -3.16
N PRO A 87 -11.54 5.15 -4.07
CA PRO A 87 -12.38 4.01 -3.81
C PRO A 87 -11.79 3.17 -2.67
N CYS A 88 -12.62 2.83 -1.70
CA CYS A 88 -12.32 1.88 -0.65
C CYS A 88 -13.24 0.66 -0.79
N ARG A 89 -12.65 -0.51 -0.99
CA ARG A 89 -13.37 -1.79 -1.10
C ARG A 89 -13.17 -2.61 0.16
N VAL A 90 -14.27 -3.07 0.73
CA VAL A 90 -14.26 -3.92 1.92
C VAL A 90 -14.80 -5.28 1.52
N ASP A 91 -14.05 -6.33 1.80
CA ASP A 91 -14.51 -7.69 1.61
C ASP A 91 -15.69 -7.99 2.56
N LEU A 92 -16.74 -8.64 2.04
CA LEU A 92 -17.94 -9.01 2.81
C LEU A 92 -17.64 -9.88 4.04
N ARG A 93 -16.49 -10.58 4.07
CA ARG A 93 -16.08 -11.43 5.19
C ARG A 93 -15.55 -10.63 6.38
N CYS A 94 -15.07 -9.41 6.14
CA CYS A 94 -14.69 -8.48 7.20
C CYS A 94 -15.98 -7.87 7.78
N ASN A 95 -16.66 -8.62 8.63
CA ASN A 95 -17.92 -8.19 9.26
C ASN A 95 -17.65 -7.06 10.27
N PHE A 96 -17.45 -5.85 9.78
CA PHE A 96 -17.13 -4.69 10.60
C PHE A 96 -18.39 -4.06 11.21
N PRO A 97 -18.29 -3.53 12.44
CA PRO A 97 -19.37 -2.74 13.01
C PRO A 97 -19.57 -1.44 12.21
N GLU A 98 -20.78 -0.90 12.26
CA GLU A 98 -21.16 0.31 11.53
C GLU A 98 -20.25 1.50 11.87
N ALA A 99 -19.78 1.60 13.11
CA ALA A 99 -18.84 2.62 13.54
C ALA A 99 -17.53 2.59 12.72
N THR A 100 -16.99 1.40 12.45
CA THR A 100 -15.78 1.21 11.64
C THR A 100 -16.05 1.57 10.19
N LEU A 101 -17.20 1.18 9.63
CA LEU A 101 -17.60 1.57 8.27
C LEU A 101 -17.77 3.08 8.12
N ASN A 102 -18.33 3.75 9.14
CA ASN A 102 -18.49 5.21 9.15
C ASN A 102 -17.13 5.92 9.22
N MET A 103 -16.17 5.38 9.96
CA MET A 103 -14.79 5.88 9.96
C MET A 103 -14.15 5.76 8.57
N LEU A 104 -14.30 4.61 7.90
CA LEU A 104 -13.80 4.43 6.53
C LEU A 104 -14.46 5.40 5.55
N ARG A 105 -15.78 5.64 5.67
CA ARG A 105 -16.51 6.61 4.84
C ARG A 105 -16.04 8.04 5.09
N ALA A 106 -15.74 8.40 6.33
CA ALA A 106 -15.22 9.73 6.66
C ALA A 106 -13.81 9.96 6.09
N THR A 107 -12.97 8.92 6.09
CA THR A 107 -11.58 8.97 5.59
C THR A 107 -11.51 8.93 4.06
N PHE A 108 -12.23 7.99 3.42
CA PHE A 108 -12.10 7.68 1.99
C PHE A 108 -13.28 8.13 1.13
N GLY A 109 -14.38 8.57 1.75
CA GLY A 109 -15.58 9.05 1.06
C GLY A 109 -16.43 7.93 0.46
N LYS A 110 -15.89 7.17 -0.50
CA LYS A 110 -16.60 6.08 -1.17
C LYS A 110 -16.14 4.72 -0.67
N VAL A 111 -16.97 4.09 0.17
CA VAL A 111 -16.77 2.72 0.66
C VAL A 111 -17.80 1.80 0.02
N SER A 112 -17.34 0.72 -0.60
CA SER A 112 -18.19 -0.32 -1.17
C SER A 112 -17.84 -1.66 -0.56
N VAL A 113 -18.85 -2.33 0.02
CA VAL A 113 -18.70 -3.70 0.51
C VAL A 113 -18.98 -4.63 -0.66
N GLN A 114 -18.02 -5.49 -1.00
CA GLN A 114 -18.11 -6.37 -2.16
C GLN A 114 -17.60 -7.77 -1.83
N GLU A 115 -18.19 -8.76 -2.49
CA GLU A 115 -17.68 -10.12 -2.47
C GLU A 115 -16.42 -10.18 -3.34
N ARG A 116 -15.38 -10.88 -2.87
CA ARG A 116 -14.18 -11.09 -3.67
C ARG A 116 -14.59 -11.76 -4.98
N ALA A 117 -14.31 -11.12 -6.11
CA ALA A 117 -14.23 -11.85 -7.37
C ALA A 117 -13.12 -12.89 -7.19
N ARG A 118 -13.47 -14.18 -7.25
CA ARG A 118 -12.47 -15.26 -7.27
C ARG A 118 -11.49 -14.93 -8.39
N GLU A 119 -10.28 -14.51 -8.02
CA GLU A 119 -9.14 -14.57 -8.93
C GLU A 119 -8.94 -16.06 -9.18
N SER A 120 -9.55 -16.55 -10.26
CA SER A 120 -9.31 -17.90 -10.75
C SER A 120 -7.80 -18.03 -10.90
N GLY A 121 -7.19 -18.85 -10.05
CA GLY A 121 -5.79 -19.20 -10.16
C GLY A 121 -5.53 -19.81 -11.53
N LEU A 122 -5.00 -19.01 -12.44
CA LEU A 122 -4.16 -19.51 -13.50
C LEU A 122 -2.74 -19.19 -13.07
N LEU A 123 -2.12 -20.22 -12.52
CA LEU A 123 -0.68 -20.36 -12.35
C LEU A 123 -0.02 -19.97 -13.67
N GLY A 124 0.60 -18.80 -13.71
CA GLY A 124 1.60 -18.42 -14.70
C GLY A 124 2.93 -18.44 -13.99
N GLU A 125 3.72 -19.46 -14.27
CA GLU A 125 5.01 -19.73 -13.68
C GLU A 125 5.98 -18.55 -13.86
N GLY A 126 6.75 -18.28 -12.80
CA GLY A 126 8.08 -17.68 -12.89
C GLY A 126 8.16 -16.24 -13.39
N LEU A 127 8.29 -15.29 -12.46
CA LEU A 127 9.26 -14.22 -12.67
C LEU A 127 9.88 -13.86 -11.31
N LEU A 128 11.17 -14.16 -11.19
CA LEU A 128 12.05 -13.71 -10.12
C LEU A 128 11.80 -12.22 -9.87
N THR A 129 11.36 -11.88 -8.67
CA THR A 129 11.48 -10.52 -8.16
C THR A 129 12.98 -10.19 -8.08
N PRO A 130 13.50 -9.17 -8.79
CA PRO A 130 14.79 -8.64 -8.38
C PRO A 130 14.62 -8.07 -6.97
N PRO A 131 15.56 -8.33 -6.05
CA PRO A 131 15.50 -7.76 -4.72
C PRO A 131 15.50 -6.24 -4.85
N LEU A 132 14.57 -5.57 -4.16
CA LEU A 132 14.63 -4.12 -3.98
C LEU A 132 16.02 -3.78 -3.42
N PRO A 133 16.70 -2.73 -3.93
CA PRO A 133 17.95 -2.29 -3.33
C PRO A 133 17.65 -1.90 -1.88
N GLY A 134 18.23 -2.65 -0.94
CA GLY A 134 18.16 -2.34 0.48
C GLY A 134 18.72 -0.94 0.75
N PRO A 135 18.39 -0.34 1.91
CA PRO A 135 18.93 0.97 2.26
C PRO A 135 20.45 0.83 2.35
N THR A 136 21.18 1.42 1.39
CA THR A 136 22.63 1.43 1.40
C THR A 136 23.08 2.08 2.69
N GLY A 137 23.53 1.25 3.62
CA GLY A 137 24.15 1.64 4.87
C GLY A 137 25.31 2.57 4.55
N LEU A 138 25.12 3.83 4.89
CA LEU A 138 26.15 4.84 4.89
C LEU A 138 26.92 4.65 6.19
N LEU A 139 27.95 3.78 6.21
CA LEU A 139 28.96 3.79 7.26
C LEU A 139 30.29 3.12 6.81
N GLU A 140 31.33 3.95 6.84
CA GLU A 140 32.70 3.69 7.32
C GLU A 140 33.79 3.02 6.44
N SER A 141 34.69 3.91 5.99
CA SER A 141 36.08 4.03 6.50
C SER A 141 37.26 3.41 5.73
N ARG A 142 38.41 4.12 5.86
CA ARG A 142 39.83 3.84 5.55
C ARG A 142 40.39 4.67 4.37
N GLY A 143 41.50 5.38 4.49
CA GLY A 143 42.47 5.49 5.58
C GLY A 143 43.60 6.46 5.22
N PHE A 144 44.25 6.95 6.27
CA PHE A 144 45.56 7.60 6.26
C PHE A 144 46.60 6.86 5.40
N ALA A 145 47.41 7.61 4.65
CA ALA A 145 48.83 7.31 4.47
C ALA A 145 49.60 8.61 4.15
N ALA A 146 50.59 8.88 4.99
CA ALA A 146 51.60 9.92 4.83
C ALA A 146 52.64 9.52 3.77
N LEU A 147 53.14 10.50 3.03
CA LEU A 147 54.57 10.78 2.79
C LEU A 147 54.70 12.05 1.94
#